data_AF-A0A6H3NPS0-F1
#
_entry.id   AF-A0A6H3NPS0-F1
#
_cell.length_a   1.000
_cell.length_b   1.000
_cell.length_c   1.000
_cell.angle_alpha   90.00
_cell.angle_beta   90.00
_cell.angle_gamma   90.00
#
_symmetry.space_group_name_H-M   'P 1'
#
loop_
_entity.id
_entity.type
_entity.pdbx_description
1 polymer ?
#
loop_
_entity_poly.entity_id
_entity_poly.type
_entity_poly.pdbx_seq_one_letter_code
_entity_poly.pdbx_strand_id
1 'polypeptide(L)'
;MKNDSNSKLFKSLKKGLNEAIDYSDGNSTSPLKQTLISVPKLPNYKGKDIKSIRTKLHLTQSVFANTLGVSEKTVEAWESGRNTPQGPAQRMLFVLKNNSNPLDILGIKVG
;
A
#
# COMPACT_ATOMS: atom_id res chain seq x y z
N MET A 1 -18.76 42.29 -18.30
CA MET A 1 -18.92 41.09 -17.45
C MET A 1 -17.55 40.47 -17.13
N LYS A 2 -16.89 40.90 -16.04
CA LYS A 2 -15.71 40.22 -15.45
C LYS A 2 -15.64 40.59 -13.96
N ASN A 3 -16.48 40.00 -13.10
CA ASN A 3 -16.31 40.15 -11.65
C ASN A 3 -16.90 39.02 -10.77
N ASP A 4 -17.76 38.16 -11.33
CA ASP A 4 -18.45 37.12 -10.54
C ASP A 4 -17.55 35.93 -10.16
N SER A 5 -16.58 35.57 -11.00
CA SER A 5 -15.66 34.44 -10.73
C SER A 5 -14.70 34.74 -9.57
N ASN A 6 -14.23 35.99 -9.45
CA ASN A 6 -13.31 36.39 -8.40
C ASN A 6 -14.04 36.49 -7.04
N SER A 7 -15.29 36.96 -7.06
CA SER A 7 -16.21 36.96 -5.92
C SER A 7 -16.51 35.55 -5.40
N LYS A 8 -16.78 34.60 -6.30
CA LYS A 8 -17.10 33.21 -5.92
C LYS A 8 -15.90 32.47 -5.33
N LEU A 9 -14.72 32.62 -5.93
CA LEU A 9 -13.47 32.05 -5.41
C LEU A 9 -13.08 32.63 -4.05
N PHE A 10 -13.13 33.96 -3.91
CA PHE A 10 -12.85 34.62 -2.65
C PHE A 10 -13.79 34.14 -1.54
N LYS A 11 -15.09 34.00 -1.83
CA LYS A 11 -16.08 33.46 -0.89
C LYS A 11 -15.78 32.01 -0.49
N SER A 12 -15.37 31.14 -1.43
CA SER A 12 -15.03 29.74 -1.10
C SER A 12 -13.77 29.63 -0.24
N LEU A 13 -12.75 30.45 -0.52
CA LEU A 13 -11.50 30.45 0.26
C LEU A 13 -11.73 31.01 1.68
N LYS A 14 -12.47 32.11 1.80
CA LYS A 14 -12.86 32.68 3.12
C LYS A 14 -13.67 31.68 3.94
N LYS A 15 -14.60 30.97 3.30
CA LYS A 15 -15.38 29.92 3.94
C LYS A 15 -14.50 28.78 4.45
N GLY A 16 -13.62 28.22 3.61
CA GLY A 16 -12.74 27.13 4.00
C GLY A 16 -11.74 27.53 5.10
N LEU A 17 -11.26 28.78 5.11
CA LEU A 17 -10.38 29.29 6.16
C LEU A 17 -11.09 29.40 7.51
N ASN A 18 -12.32 29.92 7.53
CA ASN A 18 -13.12 29.98 8.74
C ASN A 18 -13.46 28.58 9.27
N GLU A 19 -13.83 27.65 8.38
CA GLU A 19 -14.06 26.24 8.74
C GLU A 19 -12.81 25.56 9.35
N ALA A 20 -11.60 25.96 8.93
CA ALA A 20 -10.36 25.45 9.50
C ALA A 20 -10.06 26.03 10.91
N ILE A 21 -10.36 27.32 11.14
CA ILE A 21 -10.22 27.98 12.45
C ILE A 21 -11.21 27.38 13.46
N ASP A 22 -12.48 27.21 13.06
CA ASP A 22 -13.51 26.60 13.89
C ASP A 22 -13.17 25.14 14.26
N TYR A 23 -12.42 24.44 13.40
CA TYR A 23 -11.89 23.10 13.68
C TYR A 23 -10.69 23.09 14.63
N SER A 24 -9.76 24.04 14.51
CA SER A 24 -8.63 24.13 15.45
C SER A 24 -9.07 24.49 16.87
N ASP A 25 -10.10 25.32 16.99
CA ASP A 25 -10.59 25.83 18.27
C ASP A 25 -11.56 24.86 18.98
N GLY A 26 -11.86 23.71 18.35
CA GLY A 26 -12.78 22.71 18.90
C GLY A 26 -14.27 23.09 18.81
N ASN A 27 -14.60 24.21 18.16
CA ASN A 27 -15.95 24.76 18.01
C ASN A 27 -16.73 24.18 16.83
N SER A 28 -16.20 23.14 16.17
CA SER A 28 -16.77 22.58 14.94
C SER A 28 -18.15 21.95 15.13
N THR A 29 -19.14 22.49 14.43
CA THR A 29 -20.52 22.00 14.35
C THR A 29 -20.76 21.02 13.19
N SER A 30 -19.73 20.68 12.40
CA SER A 30 -19.79 19.62 11.39
C SER A 30 -18.43 18.93 11.22
N PRO A 31 -18.41 17.59 11.07
CA PRO A 31 -17.17 16.86 10.83
C PRO A 31 -16.57 17.27 9.48
N LEU A 32 -15.36 17.85 9.50
CA LEU A 32 -14.57 18.04 8.28
C LEU A 32 -14.30 16.67 7.64
N LYS A 33 -14.25 16.63 6.30
CA LYS A 33 -13.85 15.42 5.58
C LYS A 33 -12.36 15.16 5.81
N GLN A 34 -12.07 14.22 6.72
CA GLN A 34 -10.71 13.78 7.01
C GLN A 34 -10.44 12.42 6.38
N THR A 35 -9.22 12.24 5.88
CA THR A 35 -8.72 10.92 5.47
C THR A 35 -7.61 10.52 6.43
N LEU A 36 -7.94 9.70 7.42
CA LEU A 36 -6.97 9.13 8.34
C LEU A 36 -6.34 7.90 7.70
N ILE A 37 -5.01 7.91 7.54
CA ILE A 37 -4.25 6.77 7.00
C ILE A 37 -3.41 6.19 8.13
N SER A 38 -3.70 4.94 8.52
CA SER A 38 -2.86 4.18 9.44
C SER A 38 -1.96 3.24 8.65
N VAL A 39 -0.64 3.38 8.80
CA VAL A 39 0.35 2.54 8.12
C VAL A 39 0.90 1.51 9.10
N PRO A 40 0.50 0.23 8.98
CA PRO A 40 1.01 -0.81 9.87
C PRO A 40 2.49 -1.10 9.59
N LYS A 41 3.23 -1.52 10.63
CA LYS A 41 4.63 -1.94 10.52
C LYS A 41 4.78 -3.08 9.51
N LEU A 42 5.91 -3.08 8.80
CA LEU A 42 6.22 -4.15 7.86
C LEU A 42 6.35 -5.51 8.58
N PRO A 43 5.77 -6.58 8.01
CA PRO A 43 5.97 -7.93 8.50
C PRO A 43 7.42 -8.38 8.24
N ASN A 44 7.99 -9.08 9.22
CA ASN A 44 9.33 -9.66 9.13
C ASN A 44 9.23 -11.13 8.70
N TYR A 45 9.19 -11.38 7.39
CA TYR A 45 9.14 -12.74 6.85
C TYR A 45 10.50 -13.44 6.96
N LYS A 46 10.50 -14.64 7.53
CA LYS A 46 11.67 -15.55 7.55
C LYS A 46 11.60 -16.51 6.37
N GLY A 47 12.70 -17.22 6.11
CA GLY A 47 12.79 -18.14 4.96
C GLY A 47 11.69 -19.19 4.91
N LYS A 48 11.26 -19.73 6.06
CA LYS A 48 10.13 -20.65 6.15
C LYS A 48 8.80 -20.01 5.72
N ASP A 49 8.58 -18.74 6.07
CA ASP A 49 7.36 -18.02 5.70
C ASP A 49 7.32 -17.78 4.18
N ILE A 50 8.46 -17.39 3.61
CA ILE A 50 8.59 -17.09 2.18
C ILE A 50 8.35 -18.36 1.36
N LYS A 51 8.97 -19.48 1.78
CA LYS A 51 8.71 -20.79 1.19
C LYS A 51 7.24 -21.18 1.30
N SER A 52 6.61 -20.95 2.45
CA SER A 52 5.18 -21.23 2.65
C SER A 52 4.32 -20.42 1.69
N ILE A 53 4.53 -19.10 1.57
CA ILE A 53 3.82 -18.22 0.64
C ILE A 53 3.94 -18.75 -0.79
N ARG A 54 5.17 -19.04 -1.25
CA ARG A 54 5.42 -19.57 -2.59
C ARG A 54 4.67 -20.88 -2.84
N THR A 55 4.77 -21.83 -1.90
CA THR A 55 4.16 -23.16 -2.06
C THR A 55 2.63 -23.11 -2.05
N LYS A 56 2.01 -22.19 -1.30
CA LYS A 56 0.56 -21.96 -1.32
C LYS A 56 0.04 -21.44 -2.67
N LEU A 57 0.90 -20.77 -3.43
CA LEU A 57 0.61 -20.33 -4.79
C LEU A 57 0.94 -21.40 -5.84
N HIS A 58 1.41 -22.58 -5.42
CA HIS A 58 1.85 -23.67 -6.29
C HIS A 58 2.96 -23.27 -7.28
N LEU A 59 3.83 -22.34 -6.90
CA LEU A 59 4.90 -21.83 -7.75
C LEU A 59 6.26 -22.47 -7.46
N THR A 60 7.06 -22.67 -8.51
CA THR A 60 8.49 -22.98 -8.40
C THR A 60 9.27 -21.73 -7.93
N GLN A 61 10.51 -21.90 -7.47
CA GLN A 61 11.34 -20.75 -7.06
C GLN A 61 11.57 -19.78 -8.22
N SER A 62 11.88 -20.30 -9.41
CA SER A 62 12.02 -19.50 -10.64
C SER A 62 10.76 -18.69 -10.98
N VAL A 63 9.58 -19.31 -10.99
CA VAL A 63 8.33 -18.60 -11.31
C VAL A 63 8.00 -17.56 -10.25
N PHE A 64 8.18 -17.90 -8.97
CA PHE A 64 7.98 -16.97 -7.86
C PHE A 64 8.94 -15.78 -7.90
N ALA A 65 10.18 -16.00 -8.31
CA ALA A 65 11.17 -14.95 -8.49
C ALA A 65 10.73 -13.98 -9.61
N ASN A 66 10.26 -14.51 -10.73
CA ASN A 66 9.69 -13.71 -11.82
C ASN A 66 8.45 -12.93 -11.37
N THR A 67 7.54 -13.54 -10.59
CA THR A 67 6.38 -12.87 -9.99
C THR A 67 6.78 -11.68 -9.11
N LEU A 68 7.90 -11.80 -8.38
CA LEU A 68 8.41 -10.75 -7.50
C LEU A 68 9.35 -9.76 -8.19
N GLY A 69 9.74 -10.00 -9.44
CA GLY A 69 10.72 -9.18 -10.17
C GLY A 69 12.15 -9.28 -9.60
N VAL A 70 12.53 -10.43 -9.06
CA VAL A 70 13.87 -10.69 -8.50
C VAL A 70 14.50 -11.93 -9.13
N SER A 71 15.79 -12.16 -8.85
CA SER A 71 16.46 -13.38 -9.33
C SER A 71 16.04 -14.62 -8.53
N GLU A 72 16.07 -15.79 -9.14
CA GLU A 72 15.83 -17.07 -8.44
C GLU A 72 16.81 -17.26 -7.26
N LYS A 73 18.08 -16.86 -7.44
CA LYS A 73 19.09 -16.86 -6.36
C LYS A 73 18.68 -15.99 -5.17
N THR A 74 17.95 -14.89 -5.42
CA THR A 74 17.42 -14.03 -4.36
C THR A 74 16.36 -14.75 -3.54
N VAL A 75 15.42 -15.44 -4.21
CA VAL A 75 14.40 -16.27 -3.55
C VAL A 75 15.05 -17.41 -2.77
N GLU A 76 16.03 -18.09 -3.35
CA GLU A 76 16.78 -19.15 -2.68
C GLU A 76 17.52 -18.62 -1.43
N ALA A 77 18.20 -17.48 -1.53
CA ALA A 77 18.87 -16.83 -0.41
C ALA A 77 17.90 -16.43 0.71
N TRP A 78 16.69 -16.00 0.35
CA TRP A 78 15.64 -15.70 1.31
C TRP A 78 15.09 -16.96 1.99
N GLU A 79 14.75 -18.00 1.23
CA GLU A 79 14.21 -19.25 1.77
C GLU A 79 15.22 -20.02 2.63
N SER A 80 16.50 -19.93 2.29
CA SER A 80 17.61 -20.48 3.11
C SER A 80 17.98 -19.61 4.32
N GLY A 81 17.47 -18.38 4.39
CA GLY A 81 17.78 -17.44 5.47
C GLY A 81 19.16 -16.78 5.39
N ARG A 82 19.89 -16.96 4.26
CA ARG A 82 21.16 -16.27 4.01
C ARG A 82 21.00 -14.74 3.93
N ASN A 83 19.86 -14.28 3.44
CA ASN A 83 19.48 -12.87 3.46
C ASN A 83 17.97 -12.75 3.71
N THR A 84 17.48 -11.53 3.96
CA THR A 84 16.06 -11.26 4.20
C THR A 84 15.52 -10.19 3.23
N PRO A 85 14.26 -10.30 2.79
CA PRO A 85 13.62 -9.29 1.95
C PRO A 85 13.51 -7.97 2.71
N GLN A 86 13.68 -6.84 2.02
CA GLN A 86 13.63 -5.50 2.59
C GLN A 86 12.46 -4.69 2.04
N GLY A 87 11.90 -3.82 2.88
CA GLY A 87 10.96 -2.77 2.50
C GLY A 87 9.87 -3.20 1.49
N PRO A 88 10.01 -2.83 0.20
CA PRO A 88 9.05 -3.21 -0.84
C PRO A 88 8.84 -4.72 -0.98
N ALA A 89 9.90 -5.53 -0.89
CA ALA A 89 9.78 -6.98 -1.00
C ALA A 89 8.95 -7.57 0.15
N GLN A 90 9.08 -7.03 1.37
CA GLN A 90 8.23 -7.42 2.51
C GLN A 90 6.77 -7.01 2.30
N ARG A 91 6.52 -5.84 1.72
CA ARG A 91 5.17 -5.40 1.36
C ARG A 91 4.56 -6.29 0.27
N MET A 92 5.34 -6.68 -0.73
CA MET A 92 4.90 -7.57 -1.80
C MET A 92 4.54 -8.96 -1.27
N LEU A 93 5.40 -9.53 -0.41
CA LEU A 93 5.11 -10.79 0.28
C LEU A 93 3.85 -10.70 1.14
N PHE A 94 3.58 -9.53 1.73
CA PHE A 94 2.33 -9.28 2.44
C PHE A 94 1.11 -9.30 1.53
N VAL A 95 1.19 -8.71 0.34
CA VAL A 95 0.12 -8.78 -0.66
C VAL A 95 -0.11 -10.22 -1.09
N LEU A 96 0.97 -10.95 -1.42
CA LEU A 96 0.88 -12.36 -1.83
C LEU A 96 0.29 -13.27 -0.76
N LYS A 97 0.55 -12.99 0.53
CA LYS A 97 0.08 -13.81 1.66
C LYS A 97 -1.40 -13.58 2.03
N ASN A 98 -1.89 -12.34 1.92
CA ASN A 98 -3.15 -11.92 2.54
C ASN A 98 -4.28 -11.63 1.56
N ASN A 99 -4.14 -12.01 0.28
CA ASN A 99 -5.19 -11.85 -0.72
C ASN A 99 -5.59 -13.20 -1.28
N SER A 100 -6.89 -13.40 -1.56
CA SER A 100 -7.43 -14.64 -2.12
C SER A 100 -6.98 -14.87 -3.57
N ASN A 101 -6.73 -13.79 -4.32
CA ASN A 101 -6.25 -13.85 -5.69
C ASN A 101 -5.09 -12.86 -5.91
N PRO A 102 -3.90 -13.19 -5.37
CA PRO A 102 -2.78 -12.26 -5.37
C PRO A 102 -2.11 -12.12 -6.74
N LEU A 103 -2.21 -13.12 -7.62
CA LEU A 103 -1.61 -13.07 -8.95
C LEU A 103 -2.39 -12.13 -9.88
N ASP A 104 -3.73 -12.12 -9.78
CA ASP A 104 -4.56 -11.19 -10.55
C ASP A 104 -4.34 -9.72 -10.13
N ILE A 105 -4.10 -9.46 -8.85
CA ILE A 105 -3.73 -8.11 -8.36
C ILE A 105 -2.45 -7.61 -9.05
N LEU A 106 -1.55 -8.53 -9.41
CA LEU A 106 -0.31 -8.25 -10.11
C LEU A 106 -0.46 -8.30 -11.63
N GLY A 107 -1.66 -8.53 -12.15
CA GLY A 107 -1.93 -8.67 -13.58
C GLY A 107 -1.35 -9.96 -14.19
N ILE A 108 -0.98 -10.94 -13.35
CA ILE A 108 -0.40 -12.20 -13.79
C ILE A 108 -1.54 -13.19 -14.02
N LYS A 109 -1.75 -13.57 -15.28
CA LYS A 109 -2.76 -14.57 -15.65
C LYS A 109 -2.24 -15.97 -15.37
N VAL A 110 -2.99 -16.73 -14.58
CA VAL A 110 -2.79 -18.18 -14.44
C VAL A 110 -3.49 -18.85 -15.61
N GLY A 111 -2.74 -19.62 -16.40
CA GLY A 111 -3.28 -20.40 -17.53
C GLY A 111 -3.88 -21.72 -17.09
#